data_AF-H3NC92-F1
#
_entry.id   AF-H3NC92-F1
#
_cell.length_a   1.000
_cell.length_b   1.000
_cell.length_c   1.000
_cell.angle_alpha   90.00
_cell.angle_beta   90.00
_cell.angle_gamma   90.00
#
_symmetry.space_group_name_H-M   'P 1'
#
loop_
_entity.id
_entity.type
_entity.pdbx_description
1 polymer ?
#
loop_
_entity_poly.entity_id
_entity_poly.type
_entity_poly.pdbx_seq_one_letter_code
_entity_poly.pdbx_strand_id
1 'polypeptide(L)'
;MKRLLIGLVKGYQHYISPLTPPSCRYHPTCSHYMVQAIEKHGAIKGTTMGLARIMRCHPFTDGGFDTVPEYFTVKRNPADLDRQTYERVEALDEIEQLLTVYHEKLNIRSEAVTLKQAAAELVSLKACPLDKISTEQLAELVSEEVGAISDWELYRVVHDKRSEAYFSQVAPGPLDQIWDPGAIGLLINEELGIYESNSVELLVDVIRQYGVTERDIQARSDRLFDYLYVLRETDI
;
A
#
# COMPACT_ATOMS: atom_id res chain seq x y z
N MET A 1 31.86 -15.26 -4.77
CA MET A 1 30.65 -15.79 -5.44
C MET A 1 29.37 -15.06 -5.06
N LYS A 2 29.03 -14.89 -3.77
CA LYS A 2 27.81 -14.15 -3.34
C LYS A 2 27.67 -12.76 -4.01
N ARG A 3 28.72 -11.93 -3.94
CA ARG A 3 28.73 -10.57 -4.53
C ARG A 3 28.48 -10.54 -6.04
N LEU A 4 28.96 -11.53 -6.79
CA LEU A 4 28.74 -11.62 -8.22
C LEU A 4 27.25 -11.87 -8.51
N LEU A 5 26.64 -12.85 -7.83
CA LEU A 5 25.23 -13.19 -8.01
C LEU A 5 24.32 -12.05 -7.55
N ILE A 6 24.60 -11.44 -6.39
CA ILE A 6 23.88 -10.26 -5.92
C ILE A 6 24.02 -9.11 -6.92
N GLY A 7 25.23 -8.90 -7.48
CA GLY A 7 25.46 -7.90 -8.52
C GLY A 7 24.61 -8.15 -9.77
N LEU A 8 24.44 -9.40 -10.20
CA LEU A 8 23.56 -9.75 -11.32
C LEU A 8 22.09 -9.44 -10.99
N VAL A 9 21.63 -9.79 -9.79
CA VAL A 9 20.24 -9.51 -9.37
C VAL A 9 20.00 -8.01 -9.24
N LYS A 10 20.95 -7.25 -8.69
CA LYS A 10 20.88 -5.78 -8.62
C LYS A 10 20.94 -5.14 -10.01
N GLY A 11 21.74 -5.68 -10.93
CA GLY A 11 21.74 -5.27 -12.33
C GLY A 11 20.38 -5.48 -12.98
N TYR A 12 19.74 -6.63 -12.75
CA TYR A 12 18.36 -6.86 -13.17
C TYR A 12 17.38 -5.83 -12.57
N GLN A 13 17.47 -5.57 -11.25
CA GLN A 13 16.61 -4.60 -10.56
C GLN A 13 16.77 -3.18 -11.12
N HIS A 14 17.97 -2.76 -11.51
CA HIS A 14 18.23 -1.40 -11.96
C HIS A 14 17.98 -1.19 -13.47
N TYR A 15 18.29 -2.19 -14.30
CA TYR A 15 18.25 -2.02 -15.77
C TYR A 15 17.07 -2.70 -16.45
N ILE A 16 16.50 -3.77 -15.87
CA ILE A 16 15.46 -4.59 -16.52
C ILE A 16 14.12 -4.44 -15.82
N SER A 17 14.09 -4.56 -14.49
CA SER A 17 12.86 -4.48 -13.71
C SER A 17 12.03 -3.21 -13.97
N PRO A 18 12.62 -1.99 -14.15
CA PRO A 18 11.84 -0.78 -14.41
C PRO A 18 11.17 -0.76 -15.79
N LEU A 19 11.58 -1.63 -16.70
CA LEU A 19 11.01 -1.75 -18.05
C LEU A 19 9.83 -2.73 -18.11
N THR A 20 9.53 -3.41 -17.00
CA THR A 20 8.47 -4.40 -16.91
C THR A 20 7.47 -3.99 -15.82
N PRO A 21 6.16 -4.18 -16.04
CA PRO A 21 5.18 -3.93 -15.00
C PRO A 21 5.42 -4.82 -13.77
N PRO A 22 5.04 -4.36 -12.57
CA PRO A 22 5.13 -5.16 -11.36
C PRO A 22 4.31 -6.44 -11.54
N SER A 23 4.96 -7.58 -11.36
CA SER A 23 4.37 -8.91 -11.61
C SER A 23 4.63 -9.89 -10.48
N CYS A 24 5.42 -9.49 -9.48
CA CYS A 24 5.70 -10.32 -8.33
C CYS A 24 4.49 -10.34 -7.40
N ARG A 25 4.08 -11.53 -6.96
CA ARG A 25 2.91 -11.73 -6.10
C ARG A 25 3.25 -11.88 -4.63
N TYR A 26 4.53 -12.02 -4.32
CA TYR A 26 4.98 -12.15 -2.95
C TYR A 26 5.72 -10.90 -2.50
N HIS A 27 5.60 -10.57 -1.22
CA HIS A 27 6.43 -9.57 -0.57
C HIS A 27 7.39 -10.25 0.46
N PRO A 28 8.67 -9.82 0.54
CA PRO A 28 9.38 -8.93 -0.39
C PRO A 28 9.41 -9.51 -1.81
N THR A 29 9.67 -8.71 -2.84
CA THR A 29 9.66 -9.22 -4.23
C THR A 29 10.68 -10.34 -4.45
N CYS A 30 10.49 -11.18 -5.48
CA CYS A 30 11.35 -12.33 -5.75
C CYS A 30 12.84 -11.95 -5.91
N SER A 31 13.12 -10.77 -6.48
CA SER A 31 14.50 -10.27 -6.62
C SER A 31 15.10 -9.86 -5.26
N HIS A 32 14.34 -9.15 -4.41
CA HIS A 32 14.78 -8.80 -3.05
C HIS A 32 15.00 -10.04 -2.18
N TYR A 33 14.06 -10.98 -2.21
CA TYR A 33 14.21 -12.26 -1.52
C TYR A 33 15.43 -13.03 -2.00
N MET A 34 15.70 -13.04 -3.32
CA MET A 34 16.88 -13.72 -3.83
C MET A 34 18.18 -13.09 -3.31
N VAL A 35 18.26 -11.76 -3.23
CA VAL A 35 19.41 -11.06 -2.61
C VAL A 35 19.55 -11.46 -1.14
N GLN A 36 18.47 -11.33 -0.35
CA GLN A 36 18.45 -11.67 1.07
C GLN A 36 18.82 -13.15 1.30
N ALA A 37 18.29 -14.06 0.48
CA ALA A 37 18.58 -15.48 0.57
C ALA A 37 20.05 -15.79 0.23
N ILE A 38 20.65 -15.14 -0.76
CA ILE A 38 22.08 -15.30 -1.09
C ILE A 38 22.97 -14.73 0.03
N GLU A 39 22.59 -13.61 0.62
CA GLU A 39 23.30 -13.03 1.76
C GLU A 39 23.29 -13.99 2.96
N LYS A 40 22.09 -14.42 3.36
CA LYS A 40 21.85 -15.25 4.55
C LYS A 40 22.33 -16.70 4.39
N HIS A 41 21.90 -17.39 3.32
CA HIS A 41 22.15 -18.83 3.13
C HIS A 41 23.35 -19.13 2.22
N GLY A 42 23.92 -18.11 1.58
CA GLY A 42 25.06 -18.23 0.68
C GLY A 42 24.70 -18.52 -0.77
N ALA A 43 25.71 -18.54 -1.64
CA ALA A 43 25.53 -18.50 -3.09
C ALA A 43 24.66 -19.64 -3.64
N ILE A 44 24.95 -20.88 -3.23
CA ILE A 44 24.23 -22.04 -3.77
C ILE A 44 22.80 -22.09 -3.21
N LYS A 45 22.69 -22.19 -1.87
CA LYS A 45 21.39 -22.32 -1.19
C LYS A 45 20.48 -21.12 -1.43
N GLY A 46 21.00 -19.91 -1.34
CA GLY A 46 20.24 -18.68 -1.56
C GLY A 46 19.73 -18.53 -2.99
N THR A 47 20.56 -18.87 -3.98
CA THR A 47 20.11 -18.90 -5.38
C THR A 47 19.05 -19.98 -5.59
N THR A 48 19.20 -21.17 -5.02
CA THR A 48 18.17 -22.21 -5.09
C THR A 48 16.85 -21.75 -4.47
N MET A 49 16.87 -21.09 -3.31
CA MET A 49 15.67 -20.55 -2.65
C MET A 49 15.00 -19.46 -3.50
N GLY A 50 15.79 -18.51 -4.03
CA GLY A 50 15.27 -17.45 -4.89
C GLY A 50 14.66 -18.00 -6.18
N LEU A 51 15.32 -18.95 -6.84
CA LEU A 51 14.80 -19.58 -8.07
C LEU A 51 13.53 -20.38 -7.78
N ALA A 52 13.50 -21.14 -6.67
CA ALA A 52 12.30 -21.87 -6.27
C ALA A 52 11.12 -20.92 -6.02
N ARG A 53 11.36 -19.75 -5.42
CA ARG A 53 10.31 -18.75 -5.19
C ARG A 53 9.82 -18.10 -6.50
N ILE A 54 10.71 -17.82 -7.45
CA ILE A 54 10.33 -17.35 -8.80
C ILE A 54 9.40 -18.37 -9.47
N MET A 55 9.71 -19.66 -9.39
CA MET A 55 8.85 -20.70 -9.97
C MET A 55 7.48 -20.79 -9.29
N ARG A 56 7.39 -20.48 -7.99
CA ARG A 56 6.11 -20.37 -7.25
C ARG A 56 5.35 -19.08 -7.54
N CYS A 57 6.01 -18.07 -8.12
CA CYS A 57 5.45 -16.74 -8.36
C CYS A 57 4.81 -16.68 -9.76
N HIS A 58 3.58 -17.20 -9.88
CA HIS A 58 2.83 -17.24 -11.14
C HIS A 58 1.41 -16.66 -11.00
N PRO A 59 0.73 -16.27 -12.10
CA PRO A 59 -0.61 -15.66 -12.06
C PRO A 59 -1.68 -16.35 -11.20
N PHE A 60 -1.61 -17.67 -11.06
CA PHE A 60 -2.56 -18.47 -10.29
C PHE A 60 -2.15 -18.72 -8.83
N THR A 61 -1.27 -17.90 -8.25
CA THR A 61 -0.95 -17.96 -6.81
C THR A 61 -1.51 -16.73 -6.10
N ASP A 62 -2.02 -16.94 -4.89
CA ASP A 62 -2.56 -15.86 -4.04
C ASP A 62 -1.47 -14.90 -3.56
N GLY A 63 -0.21 -15.36 -3.50
CA GLY A 63 0.91 -14.51 -3.10
C GLY A 63 1.00 -14.27 -1.59
N GLY A 64 1.41 -13.06 -1.20
CA GLY A 64 1.51 -12.58 0.18
C GLY A 64 2.92 -12.59 0.78
N PHE A 65 3.01 -12.48 2.11
CA PHE A 65 4.27 -12.45 2.85
C PHE A 65 5.00 -13.82 2.74
N ASP A 66 6.26 -13.78 2.33
CA ASP A 66 7.16 -14.95 2.29
C ASP A 66 8.60 -14.45 2.45
N THR A 67 8.97 -14.10 3.68
CA THR A 67 10.29 -13.62 4.10
C THR A 67 11.32 -14.77 4.10
N VAL A 68 12.61 -14.43 4.11
CA VAL A 68 13.68 -15.45 4.08
C VAL A 68 13.83 -16.11 5.46
N PRO A 69 13.51 -17.42 5.61
CA PRO A 69 13.59 -18.11 6.90
C PRO A 69 15.03 -18.25 7.41
N GLU A 70 15.19 -18.55 8.71
CA GLU A 70 16.50 -18.81 9.34
C GLU A 70 17.16 -20.11 8.87
N TYR A 71 16.40 -21.02 8.29
CA TYR A 71 16.87 -22.31 7.77
C TYR A 71 16.63 -22.43 6.26
N PHE A 72 17.39 -23.29 5.61
CA PHE A 72 17.20 -23.56 4.18
C PHE A 72 15.87 -24.29 3.93
N THR A 73 15.03 -23.72 3.08
CA THR A 73 13.81 -24.36 2.56
C THR A 73 13.45 -23.77 1.20
N VAL A 74 12.88 -24.60 0.33
CA VAL A 74 12.31 -24.16 -0.97
C VAL A 74 10.82 -23.83 -0.89
N LYS A 75 10.18 -24.18 0.24
CA LYS A 75 8.79 -23.86 0.55
C LYS A 75 8.67 -22.43 1.11
N ARG A 76 7.43 -21.94 1.23
CA ARG A 76 7.14 -20.68 1.94
C ARG A 76 7.65 -20.74 3.38
N ASN A 77 8.02 -19.59 3.92
CA ASN A 77 8.34 -19.46 5.34
C ASN A 77 7.09 -19.72 6.20
N PRO A 78 7.07 -20.78 7.04
CA PRO A 78 5.90 -21.10 7.86
C PRO A 78 5.57 -20.03 8.90
N ALA A 79 6.58 -19.29 9.40
CA ALA A 79 6.37 -18.25 10.40
C ALA A 79 5.48 -17.11 9.88
N ASP A 80 5.56 -16.79 8.58
CA ASP A 80 4.74 -15.75 7.97
C ASP A 80 3.30 -16.22 7.76
N LEU A 81 3.07 -17.52 7.57
CA LEU A 81 1.73 -18.08 7.39
C LEU A 81 0.92 -17.97 8.69
N ASP A 82 1.52 -18.29 9.83
CA ASP A 82 0.86 -18.19 11.14
C ASP A 82 0.58 -16.72 11.50
N ARG A 83 1.56 -15.82 11.27
CA ARG A 83 1.40 -14.38 11.50
C ARG A 83 0.31 -13.77 10.62
N GLN A 84 0.37 -14.01 9.31
CA GLN A 84 -0.62 -13.52 8.35
C GLN A 84 -2.03 -14.04 8.69
N THR A 85 -2.14 -15.28 9.15
CA THR A 85 -3.42 -15.86 9.55
C THR A 85 -3.96 -15.18 10.81
N TYR A 86 -3.12 -14.98 11.83
CA TYR A 86 -3.51 -14.32 13.08
C TYR A 86 -3.94 -12.86 12.87
N GLU A 87 -3.10 -12.05 12.22
CA GLU A 87 -3.40 -10.63 11.93
C GLU A 87 -4.68 -10.49 11.11
N ARG A 88 -4.91 -11.42 10.16
CA ARG A 88 -6.15 -11.46 9.39
C ARG A 88 -7.36 -11.82 10.25
N VAL A 89 -7.23 -12.75 11.20
CA VAL A 89 -8.33 -13.11 12.11
C VAL A 89 -8.71 -11.92 13.00
N GLU A 90 -7.73 -11.24 13.60
CA GLU A 90 -8.00 -10.05 14.42
C GLU A 90 -8.69 -8.93 13.61
N ALA A 91 -8.21 -8.66 12.39
CA ALA A 91 -8.82 -7.66 11.52
C ALA A 91 -10.27 -8.01 11.16
N LEU A 92 -10.57 -9.29 10.90
CA LEU A 92 -11.93 -9.73 10.61
C LEU A 92 -12.87 -9.59 11.82
N ASP A 93 -12.41 -9.94 13.01
CA ASP A 93 -13.16 -9.77 14.25
C ASP A 93 -13.45 -8.28 14.52
N GLU A 94 -12.47 -7.40 14.28
CA GLU A 94 -12.64 -5.95 14.41
C GLU A 94 -13.66 -5.41 13.39
N ILE A 95 -13.56 -5.82 12.12
CA ILE A 95 -14.53 -5.42 11.09
C ILE A 95 -15.96 -5.81 11.50
N GLU A 96 -16.16 -7.03 12.03
CA GLU A 96 -17.49 -7.48 12.45
C GLU A 96 -18.06 -6.61 13.58
N GLN A 97 -17.24 -6.25 14.56
CA GLN A 97 -17.63 -5.36 15.66
C GLN A 97 -18.00 -3.98 15.14
N LEU A 98 -17.16 -3.38 14.28
CA LEU A 98 -17.38 -2.05 13.73
C LEU A 98 -18.61 -2.01 12.82
N LEU A 99 -18.80 -3.03 11.97
CA LEU A 99 -20.00 -3.14 11.15
C LEU A 99 -21.27 -3.17 11.99
N THR A 100 -21.26 -3.90 13.10
CA THR A 100 -22.42 -3.97 14.00
C THR A 100 -22.83 -2.59 14.53
N VAL A 101 -21.85 -1.71 14.76
CA VAL A 101 -22.07 -0.35 15.27
C VAL A 101 -22.42 0.64 14.15
N TYR A 102 -21.72 0.54 13.02
CA TYR A 102 -21.69 1.59 12.00
C TYR A 102 -22.44 1.24 10.70
N HIS A 103 -23.09 0.08 10.60
CA HIS A 103 -23.78 -0.36 9.39
C HIS A 103 -24.73 0.69 8.80
N GLU A 104 -25.53 1.36 9.64
CA GLU A 104 -26.49 2.38 9.18
C GLU A 104 -25.83 3.70 8.72
N LYS A 105 -24.55 3.91 9.04
CA LYS A 105 -23.77 5.09 8.64
C LYS A 105 -22.95 4.86 7.37
N LEU A 106 -23.01 3.67 6.77
CA LEU A 106 -22.26 3.35 5.56
C LEU A 106 -22.82 4.09 4.35
N ASN A 107 -21.94 4.74 3.59
CA ASN A 107 -22.24 5.23 2.25
C ASN A 107 -22.10 4.08 1.24
N ILE A 108 -23.19 3.34 1.02
CA ILE A 108 -23.20 2.19 0.12
C ILE A 108 -23.37 2.66 -1.34
N ARG A 109 -22.35 2.44 -2.15
CA ARG A 109 -22.31 2.77 -3.58
C ARG A 109 -22.85 1.61 -4.42
N SER A 110 -23.55 1.94 -5.51
CA SER A 110 -24.01 0.94 -6.49
C SER A 110 -22.86 0.34 -7.32
N GLU A 111 -21.80 1.12 -7.53
CA GLU A 111 -20.61 0.71 -8.28
C GLU A 111 -19.36 1.20 -7.56
N ALA A 112 -18.26 0.44 -7.67
CA ALA A 112 -16.98 0.84 -7.11
C ALA A 112 -16.42 2.04 -7.89
N VAL A 113 -16.19 3.15 -7.18
CA VAL A 113 -15.42 4.30 -7.67
C VAL A 113 -13.98 4.22 -7.16
N THR A 114 -13.06 4.92 -7.82
CA THR A 114 -11.65 5.01 -7.41
C THR A 114 -11.44 6.14 -6.39
N LEU A 115 -10.35 6.11 -5.61
CA LEU A 115 -10.01 7.15 -4.63
C LEU A 115 -9.81 8.50 -5.30
N LYS A 116 -9.15 8.51 -6.46
CA LYS A 116 -8.99 9.71 -7.28
C LYS A 116 -10.34 10.30 -7.69
N GLN A 117 -11.30 9.46 -8.10
CA GLN A 117 -12.63 9.92 -8.47
C GLN A 117 -13.37 10.51 -7.27
N ALA A 118 -13.35 9.83 -6.12
CA ALA A 118 -13.94 10.31 -4.89
C ALA A 118 -13.36 11.66 -4.45
N ALA A 119 -12.03 11.82 -4.52
CA ALA A 119 -11.37 13.08 -4.22
C ALA A 119 -11.72 14.19 -5.22
N ALA A 120 -11.81 13.87 -6.52
CA ALA A 120 -12.18 14.83 -7.56
C ALA A 120 -13.63 15.35 -7.46
N GLU A 121 -14.53 14.59 -6.83
CA GLU A 121 -15.89 15.03 -6.53
C GLU A 121 -15.91 16.13 -5.45
N LEU A 122 -14.97 16.09 -4.49
CA LEU A 122 -14.86 17.07 -3.41
C LEU A 122 -14.04 18.30 -3.82
N VAL A 123 -12.86 18.08 -4.41
CA VAL A 123 -11.86 19.12 -4.65
C VAL A 123 -11.27 19.06 -6.06
N SER A 124 -10.72 20.19 -6.49
CA SER A 124 -9.94 20.25 -7.73
C SER A 124 -8.53 19.70 -7.48
N LEU A 125 -8.11 18.70 -8.25
CA LEU A 125 -6.81 18.06 -8.11
C LEU A 125 -5.86 18.46 -9.26
N LYS A 126 -4.58 18.64 -8.93
CA LYS A 126 -3.48 18.80 -9.88
C LYS A 126 -2.45 17.72 -9.65
N ALA A 127 -2.23 16.86 -10.64
CA ALA A 127 -1.20 15.83 -10.57
C ALA A 127 0.20 16.47 -10.43
N CYS A 128 1.02 15.91 -9.56
CA CYS A 128 2.39 16.32 -9.29
C CYS A 128 3.35 15.17 -9.64
N PRO A 129 4.50 15.46 -10.27
CA PRO A 129 5.52 14.45 -10.47
C PRO A 129 6.02 13.92 -9.12
N LEU A 130 6.17 12.60 -9.03
CA LEU A 130 6.74 11.89 -7.88
C LEU A 130 8.28 11.82 -7.91
N ASP A 131 8.90 12.54 -8.83
CA ASP A 131 10.36 12.54 -9.06
C ASP A 131 11.18 13.00 -7.85
N LYS A 132 10.53 13.70 -6.90
CA LYS A 132 11.13 14.17 -5.65
C LYS A 132 10.98 13.22 -4.47
N ILE A 133 10.20 12.14 -4.60
CA ILE A 133 9.99 11.18 -3.51
C ILE A 133 10.83 9.93 -3.78
N SER A 134 11.72 9.56 -2.86
CA SER A 134 12.45 8.29 -2.94
C SER A 134 11.64 7.13 -2.36
N THR A 135 11.95 5.89 -2.76
CA THR A 135 11.28 4.70 -2.22
C THR A 135 11.54 4.57 -0.72
N GLU A 136 12.74 4.95 -0.27
CA GLU A 136 13.10 4.97 1.14
C GLU A 136 12.26 5.99 1.92
N GLN A 137 12.04 7.18 1.36
CA GLN A 137 11.17 8.18 1.99
C GLN A 137 9.73 7.68 2.09
N LEU A 138 9.19 7.00 1.07
CA LEU A 138 7.88 6.36 1.19
C LEU A 138 7.89 5.24 2.23
N ALA A 139 8.94 4.43 2.29
CA ALA A 139 9.06 3.33 3.25
C ALA A 139 9.26 3.76 4.70
N GLU A 140 9.79 4.97 4.95
CA GLU A 140 9.82 5.56 6.28
C GLU A 140 8.44 5.99 6.76
N LEU A 141 7.57 6.36 5.82
CA LEU A 141 6.20 6.71 6.14
C LEU A 141 5.42 5.42 6.40
N VAL A 142 5.42 4.50 5.43
CA VAL A 142 4.53 3.34 5.42
C VAL A 142 5.16 2.24 6.29
N SER A 143 4.47 1.80 7.34
CA SER A 143 4.96 0.71 8.18
C SER A 143 4.90 -0.61 7.41
N GLU A 144 6.07 -1.13 7.04
CA GLU A 144 6.32 -2.44 6.42
C GLU A 144 5.57 -2.67 5.09
N GLU A 145 6.30 -2.62 3.97
CA GLU A 145 5.87 -3.00 2.59
C GLU A 145 5.27 -1.87 1.73
N VAL A 146 6.16 -1.08 1.10
CA VAL A 146 5.77 -0.09 0.07
C VAL A 146 5.88 -0.71 -1.32
N GLY A 147 4.81 -0.57 -2.11
CA GLY A 147 4.82 -0.87 -3.55
C GLY A 147 5.86 -0.03 -4.32
N ALA A 148 5.98 -0.23 -5.64
CA ALA A 148 6.89 0.61 -6.41
C ALA A 148 6.35 2.05 -6.46
N ILE A 149 7.21 3.08 -6.41
CA ILE A 149 6.80 4.50 -6.49
C ILE A 149 5.88 4.76 -7.70
N SER A 150 6.08 4.03 -8.80
CA SER A 150 5.25 4.10 -10.00
C SER A 150 3.77 3.80 -9.79
N ASP A 151 3.44 3.08 -8.72
CA ASP A 151 2.08 2.62 -8.39
C ASP A 151 1.35 3.65 -7.52
N TRP A 152 2.06 4.70 -7.10
CA TRP A 152 1.53 5.81 -6.33
C TRP A 152 1.25 6.98 -7.26
N GLU A 153 0.25 7.78 -6.90
CA GLU A 153 -0.05 9.04 -7.56
C GLU A 153 -0.10 10.17 -6.52
N LEU A 154 0.70 11.22 -6.74
CA LEU A 154 0.67 12.41 -5.92
C LEU A 154 -0.19 13.48 -6.59
N TYR A 155 -1.18 13.97 -5.84
CA TYR A 155 -1.99 15.10 -6.21
C TYR A 155 -1.80 16.24 -5.24
N ARG A 156 -1.83 17.46 -5.78
CA ARG A 156 -2.02 18.68 -5.01
C ARG A 156 -3.47 19.12 -5.12
N VAL A 157 -4.05 19.53 -4.00
CA VAL A 157 -5.35 20.19 -3.96
C VAL A 157 -5.20 21.64 -4.43
N VAL A 158 -5.99 22.02 -5.43
CA VAL A 158 -6.06 23.42 -5.87
C VAL A 158 -6.91 24.18 -4.86
N HIS A 159 -6.40 25.31 -4.38
CA HIS A 159 -7.11 26.20 -3.49
C HIS A 159 -8.21 26.94 -4.25
N ASP A 160 -9.46 26.55 -4.01
CA ASP A 160 -10.66 27.14 -4.60
C ASP A 160 -11.80 27.13 -3.58
N LYS A 161 -12.99 27.60 -3.98
CA LYS A 161 -14.14 27.70 -3.06
C LYS A 161 -14.58 26.37 -2.46
N ARG A 162 -14.33 25.24 -3.13
CA ARG A 162 -14.70 23.90 -2.64
C ARG A 162 -13.69 23.38 -1.63
N SER A 163 -12.42 23.72 -1.81
CA SER A 163 -11.34 23.23 -0.95
C SER A 163 -10.98 24.16 0.22
N GLU A 164 -11.49 25.41 0.23
CA GLU A 164 -11.21 26.44 1.25
C GLU A 164 -11.26 25.91 2.70
N ALA A 165 -12.28 25.11 3.03
CA ALA A 165 -12.45 24.57 4.37
C ALA A 165 -11.26 23.69 4.82
N TYR A 166 -10.68 22.93 3.89
CA TYR A 166 -9.58 22.01 4.17
C TYR A 166 -8.24 22.71 4.41
N PHE A 167 -8.07 23.94 3.92
CA PHE A 167 -6.85 24.73 4.13
C PHE A 167 -6.77 25.39 5.51
N SER A 168 -7.86 25.36 6.29
CA SER A 168 -7.91 25.99 7.61
C SER A 168 -7.18 25.21 8.71
N GLN A 169 -6.97 23.90 8.52
CA GLN A 169 -6.38 22.97 9.51
C GLN A 169 -5.32 22.07 8.89
N VAL A 170 -4.37 22.67 8.17
CA VAL A 170 -3.25 21.93 7.58
C VAL A 170 -2.20 21.66 8.65
N ALA A 171 -2.11 20.41 9.11
CA ALA A 171 -1.04 19.97 10.00
C ALA A 171 0.26 19.86 9.21
N PRO A 172 1.44 20.00 9.84
CA PRO A 172 2.67 19.71 9.14
C PRO A 172 2.80 18.20 8.90
N GLY A 173 2.82 17.79 7.64
CA GLY A 173 2.99 16.41 7.20
C GLY A 173 4.45 16.09 6.89
N PRO A 174 4.85 14.82 6.93
CA PRO A 174 6.21 14.40 6.61
C PRO A 174 6.58 14.60 5.13
N LEU A 175 5.57 14.76 4.25
CA LEU A 175 5.74 15.13 2.84
C LEU A 175 5.63 16.64 2.57
N ASP A 176 5.53 17.48 3.60
CA ASP A 176 5.40 18.94 3.45
C ASP A 176 6.53 19.60 2.66
N GLN A 177 7.75 19.04 2.69
CA GLN A 177 8.87 19.57 1.90
C GLN A 177 8.72 19.31 0.40
N ILE A 178 7.91 18.31 0.06
CA ILE A 178 7.59 17.93 -1.32
C ILE A 178 6.38 18.73 -1.79
N TRP A 179 5.47 19.04 -0.87
CA TRP A 179 4.32 19.89 -1.15
C TRP A 179 4.79 21.34 -1.19
N ASP A 180 4.20 22.17 -2.05
CA ASP A 180 4.52 23.60 -1.95
C ASP A 180 4.11 24.08 -0.55
N PRO A 181 4.88 24.96 0.13
CA PRO A 181 4.54 25.41 1.47
C PRO A 181 3.09 25.92 1.57
N GLY A 182 2.32 25.36 2.50
CA GLY A 182 0.89 25.67 2.68
C GLY A 182 -0.06 24.98 1.69
N ALA A 183 0.42 24.03 0.89
CA ALA A 183 -0.42 23.19 0.04
C ALA A 183 -0.91 21.95 0.79
N ILE A 184 -2.07 21.43 0.37
CA ILE A 184 -2.56 20.11 0.73
C ILE A 184 -2.18 19.13 -0.38
N GLY A 185 -1.47 18.08 -0.02
CA GLY A 185 -1.14 16.95 -0.87
C GLY A 185 -2.00 15.73 -0.55
N LEU A 186 -2.21 14.90 -1.56
CA LEU A 186 -2.88 13.61 -1.48
C LEU A 186 -1.99 12.59 -2.18
N LEU A 187 -1.41 11.68 -1.39
CA LEU A 187 -0.66 10.55 -1.92
C LEU A 187 -1.58 9.32 -1.94
N ILE A 188 -1.95 8.89 -3.15
CA ILE A 188 -2.96 7.86 -3.37
C ILE A 188 -2.33 6.64 -4.02
N ASN A 189 -2.72 5.46 -3.55
CA ASN A 189 -2.58 4.20 -4.27
C ASN A 189 -3.98 3.56 -4.35
N GLU A 190 -4.45 3.26 -5.55
CA GLU A 190 -5.82 2.76 -5.75
C GLU A 190 -6.06 1.35 -5.18
N GLU A 191 -4.99 0.61 -4.88
CA GLU A 191 -5.06 -0.70 -4.22
C GLU A 191 -4.83 -0.60 -2.71
N LEU A 192 -3.89 0.26 -2.27
CA LEU A 192 -3.45 0.35 -0.87
C LEU A 192 -4.11 1.47 -0.05
N GLY A 193 -4.83 2.41 -0.68
CA GLY A 193 -5.52 3.48 0.04
C GLY A 193 -4.94 4.89 -0.17
N ILE A 194 -5.43 5.84 0.63
CA ILE A 194 -4.82 7.17 0.77
C ILE A 194 -3.81 7.08 1.88
N TYR A 195 -2.56 7.36 1.54
CA TYR A 195 -1.47 7.10 2.44
C TYR A 195 -1.02 8.33 3.22
N GLU A 196 -1.06 9.51 2.58
CA GLU A 196 -0.73 10.76 3.25
C GLU A 196 -1.60 11.91 2.74
N SER A 197 -2.17 12.65 3.70
CA SER A 197 -2.83 13.94 3.54
C SER A 197 -2.54 14.77 4.78
N ASN A 198 -1.96 15.95 4.61
CA ASN A 198 -1.73 16.89 5.70
C ASN A 198 -2.99 17.67 6.10
N SER A 199 -4.14 17.37 5.45
CA SER A 199 -5.48 17.72 5.90
C SER A 199 -6.23 16.45 6.29
N VAL A 200 -6.49 16.30 7.58
CA VAL A 200 -7.23 15.16 8.14
C VAL A 200 -8.69 15.21 7.71
N GLU A 201 -9.30 16.39 7.69
CA GLU A 201 -10.70 16.55 7.27
C GLU A 201 -10.88 16.14 5.81
N LEU A 202 -9.94 16.52 4.93
CA LEU A 202 -10.00 16.08 3.54
C LEU A 202 -9.86 14.57 3.43
N LEU A 203 -8.93 13.95 4.15
CA LEU A 203 -8.75 12.50 4.15
C LEU A 203 -10.08 11.79 4.51
N VAL A 204 -10.70 12.23 5.61
CA VAL A 204 -11.96 11.69 6.11
C VAL A 204 -13.07 11.83 5.09
N ASP A 205 -13.24 13.02 4.52
CA ASP A 205 -14.29 13.27 3.53
C ASP A 205 -14.06 12.50 2.24
N VAL A 206 -12.80 12.35 1.79
CA VAL A 206 -12.48 11.52 0.61
C VAL A 206 -12.82 10.07 0.89
N ILE A 207 -12.50 9.51 2.06
CA ILE A 207 -12.86 8.11 2.39
C ILE A 207 -14.39 7.95 2.50
N ARG A 208 -15.09 8.92 3.10
CA ARG A 208 -16.57 8.94 3.14
C ARG A 208 -17.18 9.01 1.74
N GLN A 209 -16.59 9.81 0.86
CA GLN A 209 -17.01 9.91 -0.54
C GLN A 209 -16.63 8.66 -1.32
N TYR A 210 -15.48 8.04 -1.06
CA TYR A 210 -15.08 6.77 -1.64
C TYR A 210 -16.15 5.73 -1.34
N GLY A 211 -16.65 5.66 -0.10
CA GLY A 211 -17.76 4.77 0.24
C GLY A 211 -17.37 3.30 0.13
N VAL A 212 -18.36 2.43 0.27
CA VAL A 212 -18.19 0.98 0.18
C VAL A 212 -19.25 0.39 -0.74
N THR A 213 -19.00 -0.77 -1.33
CA THR A 213 -20.01 -1.54 -2.08
C THR A 213 -20.54 -2.70 -1.26
N GLU A 214 -21.68 -3.28 -1.67
CA GLU A 214 -22.18 -4.53 -1.08
C GLU A 214 -21.15 -5.67 -1.15
N ARG A 215 -20.32 -5.68 -2.20
CA ARG A 215 -19.24 -6.66 -2.35
C ARG A 215 -18.15 -6.45 -1.30
N ASP A 216 -17.80 -5.21 -0.99
CA ASP A 216 -16.82 -4.88 0.06
C ASP A 216 -17.30 -5.38 1.42
N ILE A 217 -18.59 -5.15 1.72
CA ILE A 217 -19.24 -5.65 2.93
C ILE A 217 -19.16 -7.17 2.96
N GLN A 218 -19.60 -7.88 1.92
CA GLN A 218 -19.59 -9.34 1.90
C GLN A 218 -18.17 -9.95 1.97
N ALA A 219 -17.20 -9.30 1.32
CA ALA A 219 -15.81 -9.78 1.26
C ALA A 219 -14.96 -9.38 2.47
N ARG A 220 -15.46 -8.48 3.34
CA ARG A 220 -14.68 -7.84 4.41
C ARG A 220 -13.37 -7.25 3.87
N SER A 221 -13.49 -6.44 2.82
CA SER A 221 -12.32 -5.88 2.11
C SER A 221 -11.60 -4.82 2.93
N ASP A 222 -10.35 -4.53 2.57
CA ASP A 222 -9.56 -3.47 3.21
C ASP A 222 -10.24 -2.10 3.08
N ARG A 223 -10.87 -1.83 1.92
CA ARG A 223 -11.74 -0.65 1.71
C ARG A 223 -12.84 -0.52 2.78
N LEU A 224 -13.45 -1.64 3.19
CA LEU A 224 -14.44 -1.62 4.25
C LEU A 224 -13.80 -1.32 5.60
N PHE A 225 -12.65 -1.93 5.89
CA PHE A 225 -11.91 -1.69 7.11
C PHE A 225 -11.51 -0.22 7.24
N ASP A 226 -10.89 0.37 6.22
CA ASP A 226 -10.51 1.79 6.19
C ASP A 226 -11.71 2.72 6.43
N TYR A 227 -12.83 2.42 5.77
CA TYR A 227 -14.05 3.21 5.92
C TYR A 227 -14.61 3.14 7.35
N LEU A 228 -14.67 1.93 7.93
CA LEU A 228 -15.14 1.71 9.30
C LEU A 228 -14.21 2.33 10.34
N TYR A 229 -12.90 2.26 10.09
CA TYR A 229 -11.90 2.90 10.93
C TYR A 229 -12.10 4.41 10.93
N VAL A 230 -12.25 5.03 9.75
CA VAL A 230 -12.55 6.47 9.65
C VAL A 230 -13.85 6.81 10.38
N LEU A 231 -14.90 6.02 10.22
CA LEU A 231 -16.13 6.24 10.98
C LEU A 231 -15.86 6.21 12.48
N ARG A 232 -15.14 5.20 13.00
CA ARG A 232 -14.82 5.11 14.43
C ARG A 232 -14.05 6.32 14.96
N GLU A 233 -13.01 6.76 14.26
CA GLU A 233 -12.14 7.85 14.73
C GLU A 233 -12.80 9.23 14.63
N THR A 234 -13.80 9.38 13.75
CA THR A 234 -14.43 10.68 13.46
C THR A 234 -15.81 10.87 14.08
N ASP A 235 -16.37 9.83 14.69
CA ASP A 235 -17.67 9.85 15.35
C ASP A 235 -17.53 10.40 16.78
N ILE A 236 -17.43 11.74 16.87
CA ILE A 236 -17.87 12.56 18.01
C ILE A 236 -19.39 12.69 17.97
#